data_AF-A0A3R7FTL1-F1
#
_entry.id   AF-A0A3R7FTL1-F1
#
_cell.length_a   1.000
_cell.length_b   1.000
_cell.length_c   1.000
_cell.angle_alpha   90.00
_cell.angle_beta   90.00
_cell.angle_gamma   90.00
#
_symmetry.space_group_name_H-M   'P 1'
#
loop_
_entity.id
_entity.type
_entity.pdbx_description
1 polymer ?
#
loop_
_entity_poly.entity_id
_entity_poly.type
_entity_poly.pdbx_seq_one_letter_code
_entity_poly.pdbx_strand_id
1 'polypeptide(L)'
;MGYLTGKAAAKILKVNVNVPLLLALSVISDVDLLIPGLRHRGATHSLLMCTLLFIPAFILYRRRALPYFASLTQHSLIGDYMTGKVQLLWPLNKNWYGMRIPLMSITDVTAEWIFFIASAAILFKTEDMHSLLQRNHSNTLSCIPAITIILPLFFSFPLSIRSELIIPHLTFLALFLFSTFTGLLGVLEKHPHPASIRHA
;
A
#
# COMPACT_ATOMS: atom_id res chain seq x y z
N MET A 1 1.97 6.79 -0.30
CA MET A 1 3.42 6.75 -0.57
C MET A 1 3.86 5.54 -1.37
N GLY A 2 3.53 4.30 -0.99
CA GLY A 2 4.02 3.12 -1.71
C GLY A 2 3.62 3.01 -3.19
N TYR A 3 2.43 3.53 -3.56
CA TYR A 3 2.07 3.67 -4.98
C TYR A 3 3.14 4.44 -5.78
N LEU A 4 3.56 5.60 -5.28
CA LEU A 4 4.54 6.47 -5.93
C LEU A 4 5.91 5.79 -6.03
N THR A 5 6.41 5.19 -4.94
CA THR A 5 7.72 4.54 -4.91
C THR A 5 7.75 3.32 -5.83
N GLY A 6 6.71 2.49 -5.79
CA GLY A 6 6.57 1.33 -6.67
C GLY A 6 6.48 1.75 -8.14
N LYS A 7 5.67 2.76 -8.48
CA LYS A 7 5.57 3.26 -9.87
C LYS A 7 6.86 3.89 -10.37
N ALA A 8 7.57 4.64 -9.53
CA ALA A 8 8.88 5.18 -9.86
C ALA A 8 9.89 4.05 -10.16
N ALA A 9 9.95 3.03 -9.31
CA ALA A 9 10.79 1.85 -9.52
C ALA A 9 10.42 1.10 -10.81
N ALA A 10 9.12 0.90 -11.08
CA ALA A 10 8.63 0.26 -12.29
C ALA A 10 9.07 1.01 -13.56
N LYS A 11 8.98 2.35 -13.53
CA LYS A 11 9.40 3.22 -14.63
C LYS A 11 10.91 3.16 -14.86
N ILE A 12 11.72 3.24 -13.80
CA ILE A 12 13.19 3.16 -13.87
C ILE A 12 13.64 1.81 -14.45
N LEU A 13 13.01 0.73 -13.99
CA LEU A 13 13.36 -0.64 -14.38
C LEU A 13 12.69 -1.09 -15.69
N LYS A 14 11.80 -0.26 -16.26
CA LYS A 14 11.01 -0.54 -17.47
C LYS A 14 10.25 -1.86 -17.38
N VAL A 15 9.56 -2.08 -16.26
CA VAL A 15 8.74 -3.28 -16.02
C VAL A 15 7.28 -2.92 -15.82
N ASN A 16 6.39 -3.78 -16.30
CA ASN A 16 4.95 -3.67 -16.04
C ASN A 16 4.64 -4.18 -14.62
N VAL A 17 3.66 -3.53 -13.99
CA VAL A 17 3.23 -3.85 -12.62
C VAL A 17 1.73 -4.01 -12.57
N ASN A 18 1.29 -4.89 -11.67
CA ASN A 18 -0.10 -5.04 -11.28
C ASN A 18 -0.42 -3.96 -10.25
N VAL A 19 -1.25 -2.99 -10.64
CA VAL A 19 -1.56 -1.80 -9.83
C VAL A 19 -2.25 -2.18 -8.51
N PRO A 20 -3.31 -3.02 -8.49
CA PRO A 20 -3.90 -3.51 -7.24
C PRO A 20 -2.89 -4.13 -6.28
N LEU A 21 -2.00 -5.00 -6.77
CA LEU A 21 -0.98 -5.64 -5.94
C LEU A 21 0.03 -4.63 -5.37
N LEU A 22 0.41 -3.63 -6.17
CA LEU A 22 1.31 -2.57 -5.76
C LEU A 22 0.69 -1.74 -4.62
N LEU A 23 -0.60 -1.40 -4.75
CA LEU A 23 -1.37 -0.70 -3.71
C LEU A 23 -1.56 -1.55 -2.45
N ALA A 24 -1.90 -2.83 -2.58
CA ALA A 24 -2.04 -3.74 -1.45
C ALA A 24 -0.74 -3.83 -0.62
N LEU A 25 0.39 -4.04 -1.29
CA LEU A 25 1.69 -4.12 -0.62
C LEU A 25 2.10 -2.79 0.04
N SER A 26 1.63 -1.65 -0.47
CA SER A 26 1.95 -0.34 0.13
C SER A 26 1.39 -0.15 1.55
N VAL A 27 0.36 -0.93 1.89
CA VAL A 27 -0.39 -0.82 3.15
C VAL A 27 -0.09 -2.00 4.09
N ILE A 28 0.30 -3.16 3.55
CA ILE A 28 0.69 -4.34 4.35
C ILE A 28 1.93 -4.06 5.22
N SER A 29 2.76 -3.09 4.86
CA SER A 29 3.96 -2.73 5.64
C SER A 29 3.67 -2.37 7.09
N ASP A 30 2.43 -2.02 7.43
CA ASP A 30 2.04 -1.48 8.74
C ASP A 30 1.32 -2.54 9.60
N VAL A 31 1.30 -3.81 9.16
CA VAL A 31 0.63 -4.93 9.86
C VAL A 31 1.34 -5.31 11.16
N ASP A 32 2.62 -4.98 11.30
CA ASP A 32 3.37 -5.19 12.54
C ASP A 32 2.78 -4.42 13.74
N LEU A 33 2.09 -3.29 13.50
CA LEU A 33 1.31 -2.57 14.52
C LEU A 33 0.13 -3.37 15.08
N LEU A 34 -0.37 -4.35 14.33
CA LEU A 34 -1.52 -5.18 14.73
C LEU A 34 -1.12 -6.44 15.51
N ILE A 35 0.17 -6.73 15.67
CA ILE A 35 0.67 -7.93 16.38
C ILE A 35 1.11 -7.54 17.81
N PRO A 36 0.33 -7.90 18.84
CA PRO A 36 0.69 -7.59 20.22
C PRO A 36 2.01 -8.26 20.61
N GLY A 37 2.95 -7.50 21.16
CA GLY A 37 4.26 -8.01 21.60
C GLY A 37 5.37 -7.92 20.56
N LEU A 38 5.06 -7.61 19.29
CA LEU A 38 6.08 -7.28 18.30
C LEU A 38 6.55 -5.83 18.55
N ARG A 39 7.74 -5.67 19.15
CA ARG A 39 8.32 -4.33 19.29
C ARG A 39 8.79 -3.87 17.92
N HIS A 40 8.24 -2.76 17.43
CA HIS A 40 8.78 -2.07 16.26
C HIS A 40 10.20 -1.60 16.56
N ARG A 41 11.21 -2.24 15.95
CA ARG A 41 12.64 -1.96 16.20
C ARG A 41 13.28 -1.07 15.13
N GLY A 42 12.45 -0.51 14.24
CA GLY A 42 12.82 0.51 13.27
C GLY A 42 13.18 -0.02 11.88
N ALA A 43 13.59 0.91 11.02
CA ALA A 43 13.75 0.73 9.58
C ALA A 43 14.57 -0.50 9.15
N THR A 44 15.71 -0.78 9.78
CA THR A 44 16.57 -1.91 9.37
C THR A 44 15.98 -3.26 9.70
N HIS A 45 15.27 -3.39 10.82
CA HIS A 45 14.62 -4.65 11.17
C HIS A 45 13.52 -4.99 10.18
N SER A 46 12.61 -4.04 9.90
CA SER A 46 11.52 -4.23 8.96
C SER A 46 12.04 -4.43 7.54
N LEU A 47 13.11 -3.73 7.13
CA LEU A 47 13.75 -3.95 5.84
C LEU A 47 14.35 -5.36 5.72
N LEU A 48 15.06 -5.85 6.74
CA LEU A 48 15.61 -7.21 6.77
C LEU A 48 14.52 -8.26 6.63
N MET A 49 13.44 -8.11 7.40
CA MET A 49 12.30 -9.05 7.35
C MET A 49 11.60 -9.01 6.00
N CYS A 50 11.36 -7.80 5.46
CA CYS A 50 10.80 -7.65 4.12
C CYS A 50 11.71 -8.28 3.06
N THR A 51 13.04 -8.10 3.15
CA THR A 51 13.99 -8.69 2.21
C THR A 51 13.96 -10.21 2.27
N LEU A 52 14.00 -10.80 3.48
CA LEU A 52 13.93 -12.25 3.68
C LEU A 52 12.64 -12.82 3.08
N LEU A 53 11.50 -12.17 3.35
CA LEU A 53 10.20 -12.58 2.82
C LEU A 53 10.12 -12.44 1.30
N PHE A 54 10.82 -11.45 0.72
CA PHE A 54 10.90 -11.26 -0.73
C PHE A 54 11.96 -12.12 -1.44
N ILE A 55 12.82 -12.88 -0.74
CA ILE A 55 13.83 -13.74 -1.38
C ILE A 55 13.21 -14.64 -2.47
N PRO A 56 12.12 -15.39 -2.21
CA PRO A 56 11.50 -16.21 -3.25
C PRO A 56 11.02 -15.37 -4.44
N ALA A 57 10.44 -14.19 -4.18
CA ALA A 57 9.98 -13.30 -5.23
C ALA A 57 11.15 -12.74 -6.07
N PHE A 58 12.29 -12.43 -5.46
CA PHE A 58 13.49 -12.02 -6.16
C PHE A 58 14.09 -13.14 -7.01
N ILE A 59 14.09 -14.38 -6.51
CA ILE A 59 14.57 -15.55 -7.26
C ILE A 59 13.68 -15.79 -8.49
N LEU A 60 12.35 -15.79 -8.30
CA LEU A 60 11.38 -16.15 -9.34
C LEU A 60 11.12 -15.02 -10.34
N TYR A 61 10.88 -13.80 -9.85
CA TYR A 61 10.43 -12.66 -10.67
C TYR A 61 11.54 -11.64 -10.95
N ARG A 62 12.70 -11.78 -10.30
CA ARG A 62 13.90 -10.95 -10.54
C ARG A 62 13.57 -9.46 -10.46
N ARG A 63 13.90 -8.70 -11.51
CA ARG A 63 13.67 -7.25 -11.58
C ARG A 63 12.19 -6.86 -11.51
N ARG A 64 11.26 -7.76 -11.84
CA ARG A 64 9.82 -7.49 -11.74
C ARG A 64 9.32 -7.47 -10.29
N ALA A 65 10.06 -8.05 -9.34
CA ALA A 65 9.72 -7.99 -7.91
C ALA A 65 10.09 -6.64 -7.27
N LEU A 66 11.07 -5.91 -7.82
CA LEU A 66 11.60 -4.69 -7.23
C LEU A 66 10.57 -3.57 -7.03
N PRO A 67 9.64 -3.29 -7.97
CA PRO A 67 8.60 -2.29 -7.73
C PRO A 67 7.68 -2.63 -6.55
N TYR A 68 7.36 -3.92 -6.37
CA TYR A 68 6.53 -4.39 -5.27
C TYR A 68 7.27 -4.30 -3.93
N PHE A 69 8.56 -4.65 -3.94
CA PHE A 69 9.43 -4.48 -2.76
C PHE A 69 9.60 -3.00 -2.38
N ALA A 70 9.74 -2.11 -3.37
CA ALA A 70 9.81 -0.66 -3.15
C ALA A 70 8.49 -0.08 -2.62
N SER A 71 7.35 -0.66 -3.03
CA SER A 71 6.05 -0.30 -2.48
C SER A 71 5.91 -0.77 -1.03
N LEU A 72 6.32 -1.99 -0.72
CA LEU A 72 6.27 -2.55 0.62
C LEU A 72 7.17 -1.78 1.60
N THR A 73 8.43 -1.58 1.25
CA THR A 73 9.44 -0.99 2.16
C THR A 73 9.33 0.51 2.35
N GLN A 74 8.40 1.17 1.65
CA GLN A 74 8.20 2.62 1.70
C GLN A 74 7.98 3.13 3.13
N HIS A 75 7.20 2.40 3.94
CA HIS A 75 6.81 2.86 5.26
C HIS A 75 8.02 2.86 6.18
N SER A 76 8.77 1.75 6.19
CA SER A 76 9.98 1.62 7.01
C SER A 76 11.09 2.60 6.60
N LEU A 77 11.20 2.93 5.31
CA LEU A 77 12.26 3.80 4.80
C LEU A 77 11.93 5.29 4.89
N ILE A 78 10.67 5.66 4.69
CA ILE A 78 10.23 7.06 4.58
C ILE A 78 9.27 7.41 5.71
N GLY A 79 8.19 6.63 5.87
CA GLY A 79 7.14 6.87 6.86
C GLY A 79 7.68 6.96 8.29
N ASP A 80 8.32 5.89 8.76
CA ASP A 80 8.86 5.79 10.12
C ASP A 80 9.92 6.89 10.41
N TYR A 81 10.68 7.30 9.40
CA TYR A 81 11.69 8.35 9.55
C TYR A 81 11.05 9.74 9.69
N MET A 82 9.93 9.99 8.99
CA MET A 82 9.22 11.27 9.02
C MET A 82 8.45 11.46 10.34
N THR A 83 7.59 10.51 10.70
CA THR A 83 6.65 10.65 11.81
C THR A 83 7.22 10.15 13.15
N GLY A 84 8.13 9.18 13.09
CA GLY A 84 8.63 8.47 14.26
C GLY A 84 10.10 8.71 14.58
N LYS A 85 10.63 7.78 15.37
CA LYS A 85 12.06 7.57 15.53
C LYS A 85 12.39 6.15 15.11
N VAL A 86 13.44 5.97 14.35
CA VAL A 86 13.95 4.67 13.91
C VAL A 86 15.39 4.47 14.35
N GLN A 87 15.72 3.23 14.72
CA GLN A 87 17.11 2.81 14.86
C GLN A 87 17.65 2.43 13.49
N LEU A 88 18.01 3.44 12.69
CA LEU A 88 18.39 3.28 11.28
C LEU A 88 19.55 2.29 11.05
N LEU A 89 20.42 2.10 12.04
CA LEU A 89 21.60 1.24 11.94
C LEU A 89 21.54 0.04 12.89
N TRP A 90 20.34 -0.34 13.38
CA TRP A 90 20.22 -1.52 14.22
C TRP A 90 20.59 -2.79 13.43
N PRO A 91 21.33 -3.77 14.00
CA PRO A 91 21.82 -3.84 15.39
C PRO A 91 23.20 -3.20 15.64
N LEU A 92 23.85 -2.67 14.59
CA LEU A 92 25.19 -2.08 14.68
C LEU A 92 25.22 -0.84 15.60
N ASN A 93 24.15 -0.05 15.61
CA ASN A 93 23.98 1.09 16.49
C ASN A 93 22.52 1.22 16.96
N LYS A 94 22.32 1.59 18.24
CA LYS A 94 21.01 1.75 18.89
C LYS A 94 20.53 3.21 18.96
N ASN A 95 21.24 4.15 18.34
CA ASN A 95 20.83 5.54 18.23
C ASN A 95 19.51 5.70 17.45
N TRP A 96 18.69 6.66 17.89
CA TRP A 96 17.39 6.96 17.29
C TRP A 96 17.48 8.17 16.36
N TYR A 97 17.04 7.99 15.12
CA TYR A 97 17.01 9.00 14.07
C TYR A 97 15.57 9.26 13.62
N GLY A 98 15.25 10.47 13.17
CA GLY A 98 13.93 10.80 12.63
C GLY A 98 13.60 12.28 12.75
N MET A 99 12.73 12.76 11.87
CA MET A 99 12.30 14.16 11.82
C MET A 99 11.30 14.51 12.94
N ARG A 100 10.62 13.49 13.50
CA ARG A 100 9.64 13.63 14.58
C ARG A 100 8.52 14.62 14.23
N ILE A 101 8.07 14.59 12.99
CA ILE A 101 6.91 15.37 12.57
C ILE A 101 5.71 14.86 13.38
N PRO A 102 5.09 15.70 14.22
CA PRO A 102 3.96 15.25 15.02
C PRO A 102 2.81 14.82 14.11
N LEU A 103 2.22 13.66 14.39
CA LEU A 103 0.99 13.21 13.75
C LEU A 103 -0.08 14.30 13.91
N MET A 104 -0.86 14.55 12.86
CA MET A 104 -1.88 15.60 12.81
C MET A 104 -1.34 17.03 12.87
N SER A 105 -0.03 17.25 12.74
CA SER A 105 0.53 18.59 12.56
C SER A 105 0.20 19.14 11.17
N ILE A 106 0.34 20.45 10.97
CA ILE A 106 0.15 21.06 9.64
C ILE A 106 1.15 20.51 8.61
N THR A 107 2.37 20.15 9.05
CA THR A 107 3.39 19.55 8.19
C THR A 107 2.98 18.17 7.72
N ASP A 108 2.44 17.35 8.62
CA ASP A 108 1.92 16.01 8.32
C ASP A 108 0.74 16.08 7.32
N VAL A 109 -0.25 16.93 7.61
CA VAL A 109 -1.40 17.17 6.73
C VAL A 109 -0.96 17.65 5.35
N THR A 110 0.00 18.58 5.29
CA THR A 110 0.52 19.09 4.02
C THR A 110 1.24 17.99 3.23
N ALA A 111 2.04 17.15 3.90
CA ALA A 111 2.73 16.04 3.25
C ALA A 111 1.73 15.02 2.69
N GLU A 112 0.69 14.67 3.44
CA GLU A 112 -0.38 13.79 2.97
C GLU A 112 -1.08 14.34 1.73
N TRP A 113 -1.43 15.63 1.71
CA TRP A 113 -2.02 16.28 0.54
C TRP A 113 -1.10 16.27 -0.68
N ILE A 114 0.20 16.56 -0.50
CA ILE A 114 1.19 16.51 -1.58
C ILE A 114 1.25 15.09 -2.17
N PHE A 115 1.32 14.07 -1.32
CA PHE A 115 1.39 12.68 -1.77
C PHE A 115 0.08 12.18 -2.37
N PHE A 116 -1.06 12.64 -1.88
CA PHE A 116 -2.37 12.38 -2.47
C PHE A 116 -2.46 12.96 -3.88
N ILE A 117 -2.17 14.26 -4.05
CA ILE A 117 -2.22 14.94 -5.35
C ILE A 117 -1.23 14.29 -6.33
N ALA A 118 -0.01 14.00 -5.89
CA ALA A 118 0.97 13.32 -6.73
C ALA A 118 0.49 11.92 -7.15
N SER A 119 -0.11 11.16 -6.23
CA SER A 119 -0.62 9.80 -6.52
C SER A 119 -1.79 9.87 -7.50
N ALA A 120 -2.73 10.78 -7.28
CA ALA A 120 -3.86 11.00 -8.18
C ALA A 120 -3.36 11.40 -9.59
N ALA A 121 -2.46 12.37 -9.68
CA ALA A 121 -1.90 12.81 -10.95
C ALA A 121 -1.20 11.67 -11.72
N ILE A 122 -0.44 10.80 -11.04
CA ILE A 122 0.19 9.64 -11.68
C ILE A 122 -0.85 8.59 -12.08
N LEU A 123 -1.84 8.29 -11.23
CA LEU A 123 -2.92 7.35 -11.54
C LEU A 123 -3.67 7.71 -12.82
N PHE A 124 -4.00 8.99 -12.99
CA PHE A 124 -4.63 9.50 -14.21
C PHE A 124 -3.66 9.46 -15.40
N LYS A 125 -2.43 9.95 -15.22
CA LYS A 125 -1.45 10.05 -16.30
C LYS A 125 -1.00 8.71 -16.87
N THR A 126 -0.99 7.64 -16.06
CA THR A 126 -0.53 6.31 -16.51
C THR A 126 -1.66 5.36 -16.84
N GLU A 127 -2.91 5.82 -16.95
CA GLU A 127 -4.09 4.97 -17.21
C GLU A 127 -4.30 3.86 -16.15
N ASP A 128 -3.62 3.98 -15.00
CA ASP A 128 -3.76 3.03 -13.90
C ASP A 128 -5.16 3.12 -13.30
N MET A 129 -5.76 4.33 -13.30
CA MET A 129 -7.15 4.54 -12.90
C MET A 129 -8.08 3.67 -13.74
N HIS A 130 -7.95 3.71 -15.07
CA HIS A 130 -8.76 2.89 -15.95
C HIS A 130 -8.54 1.39 -15.70
N SER A 131 -7.29 0.94 -15.53
CA SER A 131 -6.99 -0.44 -15.17
C SER A 131 -7.64 -0.89 -13.85
N LEU A 132 -7.73 -0.01 -12.85
CA LEU A 132 -8.38 -0.31 -11.57
C LEU A 132 -9.90 -0.42 -11.69
N LEU A 133 -10.51 0.27 -12.66
CA LEU A 133 -11.95 0.29 -12.89
C LEU A 133 -12.40 -0.77 -13.92
N GLN A 134 -11.47 -1.39 -14.66
CA GLN A 134 -11.77 -2.49 -15.57
C GLN A 134 -12.16 -3.78 -14.82
N ARG A 135 -12.93 -4.65 -15.48
CA ARG A 135 -13.24 -6.00 -14.98
C ARG A 135 -11.99 -6.88 -15.07
N ASN A 136 -11.24 -6.97 -13.97
CA ASN A 136 -10.07 -7.82 -13.87
C ASN A 136 -10.00 -8.43 -12.48
N HIS A 137 -9.92 -9.77 -12.40
CA HIS A 137 -9.81 -10.51 -11.15
C HIS A 137 -8.70 -10.01 -10.22
N SER A 138 -7.60 -9.45 -10.75
CA SER A 138 -6.54 -8.85 -9.93
C SER A 138 -7.00 -7.66 -9.09
N ASN A 139 -8.05 -6.96 -9.51
CA ASN A 139 -8.60 -5.81 -8.80
C ASN A 139 -9.28 -6.20 -7.48
N THR A 140 -9.54 -7.50 -7.25
CA THR A 140 -9.96 -8.00 -5.92
C THR A 140 -8.92 -7.71 -4.84
N LEU A 141 -7.64 -7.59 -5.17
CA LEU A 141 -6.58 -7.22 -4.22
C LEU A 141 -6.75 -5.80 -3.65
N SER A 142 -7.52 -4.93 -4.32
CA SER A 142 -7.89 -3.61 -3.80
C SER A 142 -8.76 -3.69 -2.53
N CYS A 143 -9.27 -4.87 -2.17
CA CYS A 143 -9.97 -5.05 -0.90
C CYS A 143 -9.04 -4.83 0.31
N ILE A 144 -7.75 -5.16 0.17
CA ILE A 144 -6.74 -5.01 1.24
C ILE A 144 -6.60 -3.55 1.67
N PRO A 145 -6.29 -2.59 0.77
CA PRO A 145 -6.22 -1.19 1.15
C PRO A 145 -7.59 -0.61 1.54
N ALA A 146 -8.71 -1.07 0.95
CA ALA A 146 -10.05 -0.64 1.37
C ALA A 146 -10.34 -1.02 2.83
N ILE A 147 -10.11 -2.28 3.19
CA ILE A 147 -10.29 -2.78 4.56
C ILE A 147 -9.37 -2.01 5.51
N THR A 148 -8.12 -1.73 5.12
CA THR A 148 -7.19 -1.03 6.01
C THR A 148 -7.63 0.40 6.33
N ILE A 149 -8.25 1.11 5.39
CA ILE A 149 -8.82 2.46 5.65
C ILE A 149 -10.00 2.36 6.62
N ILE A 150 -10.84 1.32 6.51
CA ILE A 150 -12.03 1.16 7.33
C ILE A 150 -11.70 0.58 8.71
N LEU A 151 -10.70 -0.29 8.82
CA LEU A 151 -10.39 -1.11 10.00
C LEU A 151 -10.35 -0.29 11.31
N PRO A 152 -9.69 0.88 11.37
CA PRO A 152 -9.60 1.64 12.62
C PRO A 152 -10.97 2.12 13.16
N LEU A 153 -12.00 2.26 12.31
CA LEU A 153 -13.37 2.61 12.72
C LEU A 153 -14.02 1.50 13.57
N PHE A 154 -13.61 0.25 13.40
CA PHE A 154 -14.16 -0.90 14.13
C PHE A 154 -13.42 -1.24 15.41
N PHE A 155 -12.17 -0.81 15.55
CA PHE A 155 -11.30 -1.19 16.67
C PHE A 155 -11.14 -0.10 17.74
N SER A 156 -11.98 0.94 17.71
CA SER A 156 -11.89 2.10 18.63
C SER A 156 -10.46 2.65 18.75
N PHE A 157 -9.69 2.53 17.66
CA PHE A 157 -8.36 3.11 17.60
C PHE A 157 -8.52 4.63 17.71
N PRO A 158 -7.67 5.36 18.45
CA PRO A 158 -7.77 6.81 18.58
C PRO A 158 -7.49 7.47 17.21
N LEU A 159 -8.53 7.55 16.39
CA LEU A 159 -8.52 8.22 15.11
C LEU A 159 -9.00 9.64 15.32
N SER A 160 -8.11 10.50 15.80
CA SER A 160 -8.32 11.94 15.65
C SER A 160 -7.99 12.33 14.21
N ILE A 161 -8.71 11.80 13.22
CA ILE A 161 -8.51 12.19 11.82
C ILE A 161 -8.89 13.65 11.71
N ARG A 162 -7.92 14.48 11.30
CA ARG A 162 -8.20 15.86 10.96
C ARG A 162 -9.22 15.93 9.84
N SER A 163 -10.22 16.80 9.97
CA SER A 163 -11.29 16.91 8.98
C SER A 163 -10.75 17.24 7.58
N GLU A 164 -9.59 17.89 7.51
CA GLU A 164 -8.86 18.22 6.29
C GLU A 164 -8.39 16.99 5.49
N LEU A 165 -8.24 15.82 6.12
CA LEU A 165 -7.78 14.59 5.47
C LEU A 165 -8.94 13.68 5.03
N ILE A 166 -10.19 14.04 5.33
CA ILE A 166 -11.37 13.26 4.95
C ILE A 166 -11.44 13.08 3.42
N ILE A 167 -11.13 14.13 2.65
CA ILE A 167 -11.24 14.10 1.18
C ILE A 167 -10.28 13.05 0.57
N PRO A 168 -8.95 13.06 0.85
CA PRO A 168 -8.04 12.02 0.38
C PRO A 168 -8.48 10.60 0.74
N HIS A 169 -8.91 10.39 1.98
CA HIS A 169 -9.29 9.08 2.50
C HIS A 169 -10.55 8.54 1.82
N LEU A 170 -11.61 9.35 1.73
CA LEU A 170 -12.86 8.95 1.05
C LEU A 170 -12.64 8.73 -0.45
N THR A 171 -11.80 9.53 -1.09
CA THR A 171 -11.49 9.39 -2.52
C THR A 171 -10.83 8.05 -2.81
N PHE A 172 -9.78 7.69 -2.05
CA PHE A 172 -9.12 6.39 -2.23
C PHE A 172 -10.01 5.22 -1.80
N LEU A 173 -10.79 5.38 -0.73
CA LEU A 173 -11.73 4.36 -0.30
C LEU A 173 -12.75 4.04 -1.39
N ALA A 174 -13.38 5.06 -1.99
CA ALA A 174 -14.32 4.89 -3.09
C ALA A 174 -13.67 4.18 -4.29
N LEU A 175 -12.46 4.59 -4.65
CA LEU A 175 -11.69 3.96 -5.73
C LEU A 175 -11.43 2.47 -5.45
N PHE A 176 -10.97 2.13 -4.25
CA PHE A 176 -10.64 0.74 -3.91
C PHE A 176 -11.87 -0.15 -3.78
N LEU A 177 -12.98 0.37 -3.25
CA LEU A 177 -14.25 -0.35 -3.20
C LEU A 177 -14.77 -0.64 -4.61
N PHE A 178 -14.76 0.35 -5.50
CA PHE A 178 -15.19 0.16 -6.89
C PHE A 178 -14.26 -0.82 -7.63
N SER A 179 -12.95 -0.69 -7.46
CA SER A 179 -11.97 -1.61 -8.02
C SER A 179 -12.18 -3.05 -7.54
N THR A 180 -12.46 -3.23 -6.24
CA THR A 180 -12.77 -4.54 -5.68
C THR A 180 -14.03 -5.12 -6.30
N PHE A 181 -15.08 -4.30 -6.45
CA PHE A 181 -16.34 -4.71 -7.05
C PHE A 181 -16.17 -5.17 -8.50
N THR A 182 -15.44 -4.41 -9.33
CA THR A 182 -15.16 -4.80 -10.72
C THR A 182 -14.28 -6.04 -10.81
N GLY A 183 -13.38 -6.22 -9.83
CA GLY A 183 -12.60 -7.44 -9.67
C GLY A 183 -13.45 -8.66 -9.39
N LEU A 184 -14.42 -8.56 -8.47
CA LEU A 184 -15.38 -9.62 -8.16
C LEU A 184 -16.24 -10.00 -9.37
N LEU A 185 -16.72 -9.00 -10.12
CA LEU A 185 -17.43 -9.25 -11.38
C LEU A 185 -16.57 -10.03 -12.38
N GLY A 186 -15.28 -9.66 -12.52
CA GLY A 186 -14.35 -10.37 -13.38
C GLY A 186 -14.05 -11.82 -12.94
N VAL A 187 -14.15 -12.12 -11.64
CA VAL A 187 -14.05 -13.52 -11.14
C VAL A 187 -15.30 -14.32 -11.52
N LEU A 188 -16.48 -13.74 -11.35
CA LEU A 188 -17.76 -14.39 -11.66
C LEU A 188 -17.91 -14.71 -13.16
N GLU A 189 -17.43 -13.83 -14.05
CA GLU A 189 -17.44 -14.07 -15.50
C GLU A 189 -16.53 -15.23 -15.91
N LYS A 190 -15.40 -15.41 -15.23
CA LYS A 190 -14.43 -16.48 -15.52
C LYS A 190 -14.89 -17.85 -15.01
N HIS A 191 -15.76 -17.88 -14.01
CA HIS A 191 -16.31 -19.08 -13.40
C HIS A 191 -17.85 -19.03 -13.38
N PRO A 192 -18.52 -19.22 -14.55
CA PRO A 192 -19.97 -19.27 -14.60
C PRO A 192 -20.49 -20.41 -13.70
N HIS A 193 -21.57 -20.12 -12.98
CA HIS A 193 -22.20 -21.05 -12.05
C HIS A 193 -22.53 -22.38 -12.77
N PRO A 194 -22.28 -23.56 -12.15
CA PRO A 194 -22.58 -24.86 -12.77
C PRO A 194 -24.07 -25.09 -13.11
N ALA A 195 -24.97 -24.22 -12.63
CA ALA A 195 -26.38 -24.24 -12.98
C ALA A 195 -26.67 -23.79 -14.43
N SER A 196 -25.75 -23.08 -15.11
CA SER A 196 -25.95 -22.63 -16.49
C SER A 196 -25.52 -23.64 -17.57
N ILE A 197 -24.99 -24.81 -17.18
CA ILE A 197 -24.46 -25.82 -18.11
C ILE A 197 -25.51 -26.89 -18.45
N ARG A 198 -26.69 -26.90 -17.81
CA ARG A 198 -27.71 -27.94 -18.01
C ARG A 198 -28.71 -27.72 -19.16
N HIS A 199 -28.48 -26.76 -20.05
CA HIS A 199 -29.40 -26.47 -21.16
C HIS A 199 -28.70 -26.29 -22.52
N ALA A 200 -27.69 -27.11 -22.81
CA ALA A 200 -27.12 -27.24 -24.15
C ALA A 200 -27.14 -28.72 -24.58
#